data_AF-A0AAV5YQE5-F1
#
_entry.id   AF-A0AAV5YQE5-F1
#
_cell.length_a   1.000
_cell.length_b   1.000
_cell.length_c   1.000
_cell.angle_alpha   90.00
_cell.angle_beta   90.00
_cell.angle_gamma   90.00
#
_symmetry.space_group_name_H-M   'P 1'
#
loop_
_entity.id
_entity.type
_entity.pdbx_description
1 polymer ?
#
loop_
_entity_poly.entity_id
_entity_poly.type
_entity_poly.pdbx_seq_one_letter_code
_entity_poly.pdbx_strand_id
1 'polypeptide(L)'
;MANESKTADEPKIEELDKLIAKGKQKGFLTYDEVNDALPSDLVTLDQLDDIMLMFGSMDIELVDSTKAARLPSEMASQAADPEPDDEEPEPRRIDLTPGPVGRTEDPVRLYLREMGKVALLTREGEITLAKRIEEGKDEATAAILSTSLAVEKIRALREELRRNEAPIKDVVDFPEEESTEEKEEALRRSVIRELGNVDRLLRERETLTHQWRRLKAKTGGRKRGKAEPAWKKIEAQAEAKKGKVLSILRGLNLQQSLLDLWGADLKKLVEKIHRAEREIALWSDGRRPAPTAVDAFLSSLADDDRDDGDRDL
;
A
#
# COMPACT_ATOMS: atom_id res chain seq x y z
N MET A 1 14.20 29.70 -76.70
CA MET A 1 12.99 28.89 -76.91
C MET A 1 12.74 28.21 -75.58
N ALA A 2 11.93 28.80 -74.69
CA ALA A 2 10.46 28.64 -74.64
C ALA A 2 10.12 27.15 -74.44
N ASN A 3 9.89 26.71 -73.19
CA ASN A 3 8.62 26.76 -72.46
C ASN A 3 7.52 25.95 -73.18
N GLU A 4 7.08 24.84 -72.57
CA GLU A 4 5.66 24.56 -72.26
C GLU A 4 5.45 23.07 -71.91
N SER A 5 5.39 22.79 -70.61
CA SER A 5 4.47 21.79 -70.05
C SER A 5 4.12 22.19 -68.61
N LYS A 6 3.58 23.40 -68.45
CA LYS A 6 2.80 23.82 -67.29
C LYS A 6 1.35 23.51 -67.61
N THR A 7 0.71 22.63 -66.83
CA THR A 7 -0.68 22.70 -66.32
C THR A 7 -1.12 21.29 -65.90
N ALA A 8 -1.46 21.08 -64.61
CA ALA A 8 -2.66 20.35 -64.16
C ALA A 8 -2.68 19.87 -62.68
N ASP A 9 -1.71 20.17 -61.81
CA ASP A 9 -1.68 19.57 -60.44
C ASP A 9 -1.89 20.51 -59.24
N GLU A 10 -2.20 21.79 -59.45
CA GLU A 10 -2.31 22.76 -58.34
C GLU A 10 -3.65 22.85 -57.54
N PRO A 11 -4.78 22.16 -57.84
CA PRO A 11 -5.94 22.22 -56.95
C PRO A 11 -5.92 21.20 -55.77
N LYS A 12 -5.04 20.19 -55.82
CA LYS A 12 -5.11 19.02 -54.90
C LYS A 12 -4.52 19.27 -53.51
N ILE A 13 -3.53 20.17 -53.40
CA ILE A 13 -2.85 20.47 -52.13
C ILE A 13 -3.73 21.39 -51.27
N GLU A 14 -4.43 22.35 -51.89
CA GLU A 14 -5.29 23.29 -51.15
C GLU A 14 -6.51 22.62 -50.51
N GLU A 15 -7.08 21.57 -51.11
CA GLU A 15 -8.21 20.83 -50.55
C GLU A 15 -7.78 19.96 -49.36
N LEU A 16 -6.61 19.34 -49.45
CA LEU A 16 -6.02 18.58 -48.35
C LEU A 16 -5.63 19.48 -47.17
N ASP A 17 -5.05 20.66 -47.44
CA ASP A 17 -4.70 21.63 -46.40
C ASP A 17 -5.94 22.16 -45.66
N LYS A 18 -7.05 22.38 -46.38
CA LYS A 18 -8.34 22.73 -45.76
C LYS A 18 -8.87 21.60 -44.89
N LEU A 19 -8.69 20.35 -45.30
CA LEU A 19 -9.13 19.18 -44.53
C LEU A 19 -8.31 19.01 -43.24
N ILE A 20 -6.99 19.20 -43.32
CA ILE A 20 -6.10 19.20 -42.15
C ILE A 20 -6.48 20.33 -41.18
N ALA A 21 -6.75 21.54 -41.69
CA ALA A 21 -7.18 22.66 -40.85
C ALA A 21 -8.51 22.37 -40.13
N LYS A 22 -9.46 21.74 -40.82
CA LYS A 22 -10.77 21.34 -40.26
C LYS A 22 -10.61 20.21 -39.23
N GLY A 23 -9.75 19.23 -39.50
CA GLY A 23 -9.43 18.13 -38.60
C GLY A 23 -8.72 18.60 -37.32
N LYS A 24 -7.75 19.51 -37.45
CA LYS A 24 -7.07 20.11 -36.28
C LYS A 24 -8.00 20.96 -35.40
N GLN A 25 -9.00 21.63 -36.00
CA GLN A 25 -9.98 22.40 -35.21
C GLN A 25 -10.98 21.51 -34.48
N LYS A 26 -11.39 20.38 -35.09
CA LYS A 26 -12.40 19.49 -34.53
C LYS A 26 -11.81 18.36 -33.65
N GLY A 27 -10.53 18.01 -33.83
CA GLY A 27 -9.89 16.85 -33.22
C GLY A 27 -10.29 15.51 -33.87
N PHE A 28 -11.26 15.51 -34.78
CA PHE A 28 -11.71 14.33 -35.50
C PHE A 28 -12.20 14.67 -36.92
N LEU A 29 -12.17 13.69 -37.81
CA LEU A 29 -12.72 13.77 -39.16
C LEU A 29 -13.53 12.51 -39.47
N THR A 30 -14.58 12.65 -40.27
CA THR A 30 -15.41 11.49 -40.67
C THR A 30 -14.94 10.89 -41.99
N TYR A 31 -15.12 9.58 -42.17
CA TYR A 31 -14.80 8.91 -43.44
C TYR A 31 -15.54 9.53 -44.63
N ASP A 32 -16.78 9.97 -44.43
CA ASP A 32 -17.58 10.64 -45.45
C ASP A 32 -16.97 12.02 -45.82
N GLU A 33 -16.46 12.78 -44.85
CA GLU A 33 -15.79 14.07 -45.10
C GLU A 33 -14.43 13.89 -45.81
N VAL A 34 -13.70 12.80 -45.56
CA VAL A 34 -12.46 12.47 -46.31
C VAL A 34 -12.80 12.09 -47.75
N ASN A 35 -13.83 11.26 -47.92
CA ASN A 35 -14.23 10.73 -49.23
C ASN A 35 -14.90 11.79 -50.11
N ASP A 36 -15.58 12.79 -49.53
CA ASP A 36 -16.13 13.93 -50.26
C ASP A 36 -15.05 14.93 -50.72
N ALA A 37 -13.97 15.05 -49.94
CA ALA A 37 -12.85 15.95 -50.24
C ALA A 37 -11.81 15.33 -51.19
N LEU A 38 -11.81 14.01 -51.35
CA LEU A 38 -10.92 13.30 -52.25
C LEU A 38 -11.72 12.71 -53.41
N PRO A 39 -11.63 13.24 -54.65
CA PRO A 39 -12.39 12.73 -55.77
C PRO A 39 -12.11 11.23 -56.00
N SER A 40 -13.18 10.44 -56.13
CA SER A 40 -13.15 8.96 -56.27
C SER A 40 -12.40 8.43 -57.49
N ASP A 41 -12.01 9.30 -58.43
CA ASP A 41 -11.32 8.93 -59.67
C ASP A 41 -9.80 8.80 -59.52
N LEU A 42 -9.22 9.12 -58.35
CA LEU A 42 -7.76 9.31 -58.21
C LEU A 42 -7.10 8.72 -56.96
N VAL A 43 -7.81 7.95 -56.13
CA VAL A 43 -7.23 7.37 -54.90
C VAL A 43 -7.22 5.84 -55.01
N THR A 44 -6.03 5.26 -55.10
CA THR A 44 -5.86 3.81 -54.92
C THR A 44 -6.01 3.46 -53.43
N LEU A 45 -6.45 2.24 -53.09
CA LEU A 45 -6.58 1.83 -51.67
C LEU A 45 -5.29 2.08 -50.87
N ASP A 46 -4.13 1.82 -51.46
CA ASP A 46 -2.83 2.05 -50.81
C ASP A 46 -2.58 3.53 -50.46
N GLN A 47 -3.03 4.47 -51.31
CA GLN A 47 -2.88 5.91 -51.06
C GLN A 47 -3.85 6.40 -49.99
N LEU A 48 -5.02 5.75 -49.87
CA LEU A 48 -5.97 6.07 -48.81
C LEU A 48 -5.39 5.70 -47.44
N ASP A 49 -4.74 4.53 -47.32
CA ASP A 49 -4.08 4.09 -46.09
C ASP A 49 -2.94 5.03 -45.67
N ASP A 50 -2.13 5.51 -46.62
CA ASP A 50 -1.07 6.50 -46.36
C ASP A 50 -1.64 7.84 -45.85
N ILE A 51 -2.78 8.28 -46.39
CA ILE A 51 -3.48 9.48 -45.93
C ILE A 51 -4.06 9.28 -44.52
N MET A 52 -4.61 8.09 -44.22
CA MET A 52 -5.09 7.76 -42.86
C MET A 52 -3.95 7.77 -41.83
N LEU A 53 -2.79 7.21 -42.18
CA LEU A 53 -1.57 7.27 -41.37
C LEU A 53 -1.09 8.71 -41.15
N MET A 54 -1.17 9.55 -42.19
CA MET A 54 -0.80 10.97 -42.09
C MET A 54 -1.71 11.71 -41.10
N PHE A 55 -3.03 11.49 -41.13
CA PHE A 55 -3.95 12.10 -40.16
C PHE A 55 -3.71 11.62 -38.73
N GLY A 56 -3.43 10.33 -38.54
CA GLY A 56 -3.05 9.78 -37.24
C GLY A 56 -1.77 10.40 -36.67
N SER A 57 -0.78 10.71 -37.53
CA SER A 57 0.45 11.40 -37.11
C SER A 57 0.26 12.86 -36.70
N MET A 58 -0.90 13.44 -37.03
CA MET A 58 -1.26 14.83 -36.72
C MET A 58 -2.34 14.92 -35.62
N ASP A 59 -2.56 13.85 -34.84
CA ASP A 59 -3.57 13.75 -33.78
C ASP A 59 -5.01 14.03 -34.24
N ILE A 60 -5.36 13.59 -35.46
CA ILE A 60 -6.73 13.70 -35.99
C ILE A 60 -7.35 12.30 -36.04
N GLU A 61 -8.39 12.06 -35.22
CA GLU A 61 -9.06 10.75 -35.16
C GLU A 61 -10.08 10.57 -36.30
N LEU A 62 -10.04 9.44 -36.99
CA LEU A 62 -10.99 9.09 -38.06
C LEU A 62 -12.15 8.27 -37.50
N VAL A 63 -13.36 8.79 -37.67
CA VAL A 63 -14.55 8.22 -37.04
C VAL A 63 -15.64 7.92 -38.08
N ASP A 64 -16.30 6.77 -37.94
CA ASP A 64 -17.52 6.46 -38.71
C ASP A 64 -18.61 7.52 -38.46
N SER A 65 -19.33 7.90 -39.52
CA SER A 65 -20.41 8.90 -39.44
C SER A 65 -21.52 8.52 -38.45
N THR A 66 -21.69 7.22 -38.17
CA THR A 66 -22.62 6.72 -37.14
C THR A 66 -22.13 6.94 -35.70
N LYS A 67 -20.83 7.10 -35.48
CA LYS A 67 -20.20 7.37 -34.17
C LYS A 67 -19.93 8.86 -33.93
N ALA A 68 -19.86 9.68 -34.98
CA ALA A 68 -19.65 11.13 -34.90
C ALA A 68 -20.71 11.86 -34.05
N ALA A 69 -21.94 11.35 -33.96
CA ALA A 69 -23.01 11.93 -33.16
C ALA A 69 -22.84 11.72 -31.63
N ARG A 70 -21.87 10.90 -31.17
CA ARG A 70 -21.64 10.60 -29.75
C ARG A 70 -20.42 11.30 -29.13
N LEU A 71 -19.53 11.83 -29.96
CA LEU A 71 -18.27 12.43 -29.53
C LEU A 71 -18.33 13.85 -28.93
N PRO A 72 -19.36 14.70 -29.14
CA PRO A 72 -19.35 16.05 -28.54
C PRO A 72 -19.31 16.04 -27.00
N SER A 73 -19.58 14.89 -26.36
CA SER A 73 -19.65 14.77 -24.89
C SER A 73 -18.39 14.21 -24.23
N GLU A 74 -17.40 13.67 -24.96
CA GLU A 74 -16.26 12.97 -24.35
C GLU A 74 -14.91 13.70 -24.52
N MET A 75 -14.79 14.67 -25.43
CA MET A 75 -13.51 15.37 -25.68
C MET A 75 -13.38 16.74 -25.00
N ALA A 76 -14.40 17.23 -24.30
CA ALA A 76 -14.33 18.51 -23.58
C ALA A 76 -13.62 18.42 -22.20
N SER A 77 -13.22 17.22 -21.77
CA SER A 77 -12.64 16.96 -20.44
C SER A 77 -11.15 16.61 -20.44
N GLN A 78 -10.41 16.77 -21.54
CA GLN A 78 -8.98 16.40 -21.62
C GLN A 78 -8.02 17.56 -21.91
N ALA A 79 -8.43 18.81 -21.69
CA ALA A 79 -7.53 19.97 -21.79
C ALA A 79 -7.45 20.74 -20.46
N ALA A 80 -6.86 20.13 -19.43
CA ALA A 80 -6.29 20.82 -18.27
C ALA A 80 -5.17 19.96 -17.67
N ASP A 81 -4.08 20.61 -17.24
CA ASP A 81 -2.80 20.08 -16.73
C ASP A 81 -2.90 18.86 -15.78
N PRO A 82 -1.87 17.99 -15.75
CA PRO A 82 -1.75 16.95 -14.74
C PRO A 82 -1.14 17.55 -13.46
N GLU A 83 -1.97 17.83 -12.45
CA GLU A 83 -1.52 17.77 -11.04
C GLU A 83 -1.58 16.29 -10.58
N PRO A 84 -0.68 15.85 -9.69
CA PRO A 84 -0.67 14.47 -9.22
C PRO A 84 -1.76 14.30 -8.17
N ASP A 85 -2.87 13.69 -8.55
CA ASP A 85 -3.93 13.35 -7.61
C ASP A 85 -3.66 11.97 -7.01
N ASP A 86 -3.29 11.98 -5.73
CA ASP A 86 -3.33 10.86 -4.80
C ASP A 86 -4.81 10.51 -4.53
N GLU A 87 -5.47 9.83 -5.48
CA GLU A 87 -6.77 9.21 -5.21
C GLU A 87 -6.70 7.69 -5.39
N GLU A 88 -7.02 7.00 -4.29
CA GLU A 88 -7.23 5.56 -4.24
C GLU A 88 -8.21 5.13 -5.35
N PRO A 89 -8.01 3.95 -5.99
CA PRO A 89 -8.96 3.50 -6.99
C PRO A 89 -10.29 3.18 -6.31
N GLU A 90 -11.26 4.09 -6.43
CA GLU A 90 -12.64 3.78 -6.05
C GLU A 90 -13.11 2.53 -6.80
N PRO A 91 -13.81 1.59 -6.12
CA PRO A 91 -14.36 0.43 -6.78
C PRO A 91 -15.47 0.88 -7.74
N ARG A 92 -15.13 0.95 -9.04
CA ARG A 92 -16.09 1.18 -10.12
C ARG A 92 -17.26 0.20 -9.95
N ARG A 93 -18.44 0.76 -9.68
CA ARG A 93 -19.69 0.02 -9.46
C ARG A 93 -19.90 -1.00 -10.58
N ILE A 94 -20.13 -2.25 -10.19
CA ILE A 94 -20.57 -3.31 -11.08
C ILE A 94 -21.93 -2.91 -11.66
N ASP A 95 -21.99 -2.63 -12.95
CA ASP A 95 -23.25 -2.42 -13.66
C ASP A 95 -23.98 -3.77 -13.75
N LEU A 96 -25.00 -3.93 -12.90
CA LEU A 96 -25.87 -5.10 -12.81
C LEU A 96 -27.09 -4.98 -13.74
N THR A 97 -27.00 -4.21 -14.82
CA THR A 97 -28.05 -4.20 -15.84
C THR A 97 -28.17 -5.59 -16.48
N PRO A 98 -29.35 -6.26 -16.41
CA PRO A 98 -29.51 -7.59 -16.99
C PRO A 98 -29.52 -7.44 -18.52
N GLY A 99 -28.36 -7.67 -19.13
CA GLY A 99 -28.27 -7.90 -20.57
C GLY A 99 -29.12 -9.12 -20.99
N PRO A 100 -29.49 -9.22 -22.27
CA PRO A 100 -30.52 -10.16 -22.73
C PRO A 100 -30.18 -11.61 -22.31
N VAL A 101 -31.12 -12.18 -21.56
CA VAL A 101 -31.15 -13.54 -21.01
C VAL A 101 -30.94 -14.55 -22.12
N GLY A 102 -29.70 -15.04 -22.30
CA GLY A 102 -29.41 -16.01 -23.36
C GLY A 102 -27.94 -16.33 -23.62
N ARG A 103 -26.97 -15.58 -23.07
CA ARG A 103 -25.56 -15.97 -23.10
C ARG A 103 -25.25 -16.77 -21.85
N THR A 104 -25.05 -18.07 -22.01
CA THR A 104 -24.36 -18.91 -21.02
C THR A 104 -23.09 -18.19 -20.56
N GLU A 105 -23.06 -17.75 -19.31
CA GLU A 105 -21.88 -17.17 -18.68
C GLU A 105 -20.90 -18.30 -18.43
N ASP A 106 -20.19 -18.69 -19.48
CA ASP A 106 -19.04 -19.58 -19.37
C ASP A 106 -18.08 -18.97 -18.34
N PRO A 107 -17.76 -19.66 -17.24
CA PRO A 107 -16.89 -19.14 -16.19
C PRO A 107 -15.52 -18.71 -16.73
N VAL A 108 -15.05 -19.34 -17.81
CA VAL A 108 -13.82 -18.93 -18.50
C VAL A 108 -14.00 -17.57 -19.15
N ARG A 109 -15.14 -17.35 -19.82
CA ARG A 109 -15.45 -16.07 -20.47
C ARG A 109 -15.67 -14.95 -19.46
N LEU A 110 -16.24 -15.28 -18.29
CA LEU A 110 -16.34 -14.35 -17.16
C LEU A 110 -14.95 -13.97 -16.64
N TYR A 111 -14.07 -14.95 -16.40
CA TYR A 111 -12.70 -14.71 -15.95
C TYR A 111 -11.89 -13.87 -16.94
N LEU A 112 -11.93 -14.18 -18.24
CA LEU A 112 -11.21 -13.43 -19.27
C LEU A 112 -11.70 -11.98 -19.39
N ARG A 113 -13.02 -11.77 -19.26
CA ARG A 113 -13.59 -10.42 -19.21
C ARG A 113 -13.09 -9.67 -17.99
N GLU A 114 -13.01 -10.31 -16.82
CA GLU A 114 -12.56 -9.68 -15.59
C GLU A 114 -11.05 -9.40 -15.60
N MET A 115 -10.25 -10.34 -16.10
CA MET A 115 -8.80 -10.18 -16.27
C MET A 115 -8.47 -9.07 -17.27
N GLY A 116 -9.24 -8.95 -18.36
CA GLY A 116 -9.07 -7.90 -19.37
C GLY A 116 -9.48 -6.49 -18.94
N LYS A 117 -10.15 -6.34 -17.78
CA LYS A 117 -10.46 -5.02 -17.19
C LYS A 117 -9.25 -4.39 -16.49
N VAL A 118 -8.27 -5.19 -16.08
CA VAL A 118 -7.07 -4.72 -15.37
C VAL A 118 -5.97 -4.47 -16.40
N ALA A 119 -5.51 -3.23 -16.51
CA ALA A 119 -4.41 -2.88 -17.41
C ALA A 119 -3.11 -3.56 -16.96
N LEU A 120 -2.26 -3.91 -17.92
CA LEU A 120 -0.92 -4.44 -17.62
C LEU A 120 -0.10 -3.37 -16.91
N LEU A 121 0.72 -3.79 -15.94
CA LEU A 121 1.62 -2.90 -15.23
C LEU A 121 2.75 -2.45 -16.16
N THR A 122 3.08 -1.16 -16.09
CA THR A 122 4.33 -0.64 -16.65
C THR A 122 5.47 -0.97 -15.68
N ARG A 123 6.71 -0.99 -16.17
CA ARG A 123 7.90 -1.18 -15.31
C ARG A 123 7.95 -0.20 -14.14
N GLU A 124 7.53 1.05 -14.37
CA GLU A 124 7.44 2.07 -13.32
C GLU A 124 6.33 1.73 -12.31
N GLY A 125 5.17 1.28 -12.78
CA GLY A 125 4.08 0.79 -11.94
C GLY A 125 4.50 -0.37 -11.04
N GLU A 126 5.25 -1.34 -11.58
CA GLU A 126 5.81 -2.47 -10.80
C GLU A 126 6.74 -1.97 -9.69
N ILE A 127 7.62 -1.00 -9.99
CA ILE A 127 8.54 -0.42 -8.99
C ILE A 127 7.76 0.32 -7.90
N THR A 128 6.74 1.11 -8.25
CA THR A 128 5.92 1.83 -7.25
C THR A 128 5.19 0.87 -6.33
N LEU A 129 4.62 -0.21 -6.87
CA LEU A 129 3.97 -1.26 -6.09
C LEU A 129 4.96 -1.96 -5.17
N ALA A 130 6.15 -2.30 -5.66
CA ALA A 130 7.20 -2.92 -4.86
C ALA A 130 7.60 -2.03 -3.67
N LYS A 131 7.84 -0.74 -3.91
CA LYS A 131 8.15 0.23 -2.85
C LYS A 131 7.03 0.34 -1.83
N ARG A 132 5.78 0.44 -2.28
CA ARG A 132 4.62 0.53 -1.38
C ARG A 132 4.46 -0.73 -0.51
N ILE A 133 4.75 -1.91 -1.07
CA ILE A 133 4.74 -3.17 -0.32
C ILE A 133 5.87 -3.20 0.72
N GLU A 134 7.07 -2.73 0.36
CA GLU A 134 8.22 -2.65 1.26
C GLU A 134 7.97 -1.66 2.41
N GLU A 135 7.48 -0.46 2.11
CA GLU A 135 7.11 0.56 3.09
C GLU A 135 6.02 0.03 4.04
N GLY A 136 4.98 -0.62 3.52
CA GLY A 136 3.93 -1.22 4.35
C GLY A 136 4.45 -2.33 5.27
N LYS A 137 5.41 -3.14 4.81
CA LYS A 137 6.08 -4.16 5.65
C LYS A 137 6.92 -3.52 6.74
N ASP A 138 7.67 -2.46 6.41
CA ASP A 138 8.49 -1.73 7.37
C ASP A 138 7.65 -1.05 8.45
N GLU A 139 6.53 -0.45 8.06
CA GLU A 139 5.56 0.15 8.98
C GLU A 139 4.94 -0.89 9.90
N ALA A 140 4.49 -2.03 9.36
CA ALA A 140 3.93 -3.12 10.15
C ALA A 140 4.96 -3.68 11.15
N THR A 141 6.18 -3.90 10.69
CA THR A 141 7.30 -4.37 11.53
C THR A 141 7.60 -3.38 12.65
N ALA A 142 7.65 -2.09 12.33
CA ALA A 142 7.82 -1.03 13.31
C ALA A 142 6.73 -1.01 14.37
N ALA A 143 5.48 -1.16 13.96
CA ALA A 143 4.33 -1.18 14.86
C ALA A 143 4.42 -2.37 15.83
N ILE A 144 4.68 -3.57 15.31
CA ILE A 144 4.82 -4.80 16.11
C ILE A 144 5.97 -4.64 17.12
N LEU A 145 7.16 -4.26 16.67
CA LEU A 145 8.34 -4.10 17.53
C LEU A 145 8.21 -2.98 18.58
N SER A 146 7.29 -2.04 18.37
CA SER A 146 7.00 -0.98 19.35
C SER A 146 6.13 -1.41 20.53
N THR A 147 5.54 -2.61 20.45
CA THR A 147 4.61 -3.15 21.42
C THR A 147 5.32 -3.89 22.56
N SER A 148 4.73 -3.91 23.76
CA SER A 148 5.26 -4.67 24.91
C SER A 148 5.32 -6.17 24.65
N LEU A 149 4.36 -6.72 23.91
CA LEU A 149 4.33 -8.11 23.48
C LEU A 149 5.62 -8.51 22.75
N ALA A 150 6.06 -7.70 21.78
CA ALA A 150 7.27 -7.99 21.02
C ALA A 150 8.50 -8.02 21.94
N VAL A 151 8.58 -7.14 22.94
CA VAL A 151 9.66 -7.15 23.92
C VAL A 151 9.72 -8.45 24.71
N GLU A 152 8.57 -8.99 25.12
CA GLU A 152 8.49 -10.27 25.84
C GLU A 152 8.87 -11.44 24.95
N LYS A 153 8.34 -11.49 23.72
CA LYS A 153 8.71 -12.53 22.74
C LYS A 153 10.20 -12.49 22.39
N ILE A 154 10.79 -11.31 22.23
CA ILE A 154 12.23 -11.14 22.00
C ILE A 154 13.07 -11.66 23.18
N ARG A 155 12.60 -11.48 24.42
CA ARG A 155 13.26 -12.04 25.61
C ARG A 155 13.19 -13.56 25.63
N ALA A 156 12.03 -14.14 25.30
CA ALA A 156 11.86 -15.59 25.19
C ALA A 156 12.80 -16.17 24.12
N LEU A 157 12.77 -15.59 22.92
CA LEU A 157 13.62 -15.95 21.79
C LEU A 157 15.12 -15.91 22.14
N ARG A 158 15.55 -14.92 22.92
CA ARG A 158 16.94 -14.82 23.39
C ARG A 158 17.33 -16.01 24.26
N GLU A 159 16.44 -16.47 25.15
CA GLU A 159 16.71 -17.61 26.02
C GLU A 159 16.67 -18.93 25.24
N GLU A 160 15.75 -19.10 24.30
CA GLU A 160 15.71 -20.23 23.36
C GLU A 160 17.02 -20.32 22.54
N LEU A 161 17.47 -19.18 22.00
CA LEU A 161 18.75 -19.06 21.31
C LEU A 161 19.94 -19.32 22.23
N ARG A 162 19.84 -19.12 23.55
CA ARG A 162 20.90 -19.50 24.49
C ARG A 162 20.91 -20.99 24.77
N ARG A 163 19.74 -21.61 24.84
CA ARG A 163 19.55 -23.05 25.11
C ARG A 163 19.80 -23.94 23.91
N ASN A 164 19.91 -23.36 22.70
CA ASN A 164 20.04 -24.12 21.45
C ASN A 164 18.77 -24.87 21.06
N GLU A 165 17.61 -24.31 21.43
CA GLU A 165 16.30 -24.88 21.11
C GLU A 165 15.79 -24.35 19.75
N ALA A 166 16.15 -23.13 19.38
CA ALA A 166 15.79 -22.51 18.10
C ALA A 166 17.01 -22.38 17.16
N PRO A 167 16.91 -22.82 15.89
CA PRO A 167 17.94 -22.55 14.89
C PRO A 167 17.96 -21.07 14.54
N ILE A 168 19.15 -20.49 14.35
CA ILE A 168 19.29 -19.06 14.06
C ILE A 168 18.62 -18.64 12.74
N LYS A 169 18.49 -19.59 11.80
CA LYS A 169 17.85 -19.40 10.50
C LYS A 169 16.40 -19.03 10.61
N ASP A 170 15.68 -19.54 11.61
CA ASP A 170 14.26 -19.26 11.81
C ASP A 170 14.02 -17.88 12.45
N VAL A 171 15.09 -17.24 12.93
CA VAL A 171 15.03 -15.99 13.69
C VAL A 171 15.47 -14.79 12.86
N VAL A 172 16.58 -14.92 12.13
CA VAL A 172 17.16 -13.85 11.33
C VAL A 172 17.18 -14.28 9.87
N ASP A 173 16.69 -13.40 9.01
CA ASP A 173 16.76 -13.59 7.57
C ASP A 173 18.23 -13.49 7.12
N PHE A 174 18.77 -14.63 6.70
CA PHE A 174 20.18 -14.82 6.35
C PHE A 174 20.28 -15.50 4.98
N PRO A 175 21.02 -14.92 4.02
CA PRO A 175 21.11 -15.49 2.67
C PRO A 175 21.74 -16.89 2.70
N GLU A 176 21.04 -17.88 2.14
CA GLU A 176 21.45 -19.30 2.17
C GLU A 176 22.84 -19.53 1.56
N GLU A 177 23.23 -18.70 0.58
CA GLU A 177 24.51 -18.80 -0.14
C GLU A 177 25.74 -18.57 0.75
N GLU A 178 25.57 -17.96 1.92
CA GLU A 178 26.65 -17.67 2.87
C GLU A 178 26.63 -18.54 4.14
N SER A 179 25.74 -19.54 4.21
CA SER A 179 25.43 -20.28 5.43
C SER A 179 26.47 -21.36 5.73
N THR A 180 27.60 -20.96 6.34
CA THR A 180 28.53 -21.90 6.98
C THR A 180 28.21 -22.04 8.46
N GLU A 181 28.42 -23.22 9.04
CA GLU A 181 28.17 -23.49 10.47
C GLU A 181 28.89 -22.47 11.38
N GLU A 182 30.14 -22.11 11.03
CA GLU A 182 30.93 -21.12 11.77
C GLU A 182 30.31 -19.71 11.71
N LYS A 183 29.76 -19.30 10.56
CA LYS A 183 29.06 -18.01 10.40
C LYS A 183 27.72 -18.01 11.14
N GLU A 184 26.98 -19.11 11.13
CA GLU A 184 25.73 -19.25 11.88
C GLU A 184 25.95 -19.12 13.39
N GLU A 185 26.99 -19.77 13.92
CA GLU A 185 27.38 -19.64 15.33
C GLU A 185 27.89 -18.23 15.68
N ALA A 186 28.61 -17.58 14.76
CA ALA A 186 29.04 -16.20 14.93
C ALA A 186 27.84 -15.23 14.95
N LEU A 187 26.90 -15.39 14.01
CA LEU A 187 25.67 -14.61 13.93
C LEU A 187 24.84 -14.80 15.18
N ARG A 188 24.63 -16.03 15.62
CA ARG A 188 23.90 -16.34 16.85
C ARG A 188 24.51 -15.67 18.08
N ARG A 189 25.84 -15.74 18.23
CA ARG A 189 26.53 -15.02 19.33
C ARG A 189 26.35 -13.51 19.24
N SER A 190 26.33 -12.96 18.03
CA SER A 190 26.06 -11.54 17.78
C SER A 190 24.62 -11.17 18.19
N VAL A 191 23.63 -11.93 17.72
CA VAL A 191 22.21 -11.72 18.02
C VAL A 191 21.95 -11.81 19.53
N ILE A 192 22.47 -12.82 20.22
CA ILE A 192 22.32 -12.97 21.68
C ILE A 192 22.90 -11.76 22.43
N ARG A 193 24.01 -11.20 21.92
CA ARG A 193 24.65 -10.00 22.49
C ARG A 193 23.78 -8.76 22.26
N GLU A 194 23.26 -8.57 21.06
CA GLU A 194 22.38 -7.44 20.73
C GLU A 194 21.06 -7.49 21.49
N LEU A 195 20.43 -8.66 21.57
CA LEU A 195 19.25 -8.86 22.42
C LEU A 195 19.55 -8.58 23.91
N GLY A 196 20.78 -8.85 24.35
CA GLY A 196 21.26 -8.44 25.67
C GLY A 196 21.41 -6.94 25.86
N ASN A 197 21.88 -6.24 24.84
CA ASN A 197 21.93 -4.78 24.85
C ASN A 197 20.53 -4.19 24.92
N VAL A 198 19.58 -4.76 24.16
CA VAL A 198 18.16 -4.39 24.18
C VAL A 198 17.58 -4.54 25.59
N ASP A 199 17.80 -5.69 26.25
CA ASP A 199 17.34 -5.91 27.62
C ASP A 199 17.89 -4.91 28.62
N ARG A 200 19.18 -4.58 28.52
CA ARG A 200 19.79 -3.55 29.36
C ARG A 200 19.12 -2.19 29.14
N LEU A 201 18.91 -1.79 27.90
CA LEU A 201 18.25 -0.53 27.55
C LEU A 201 16.80 -0.47 28.05
N LEU A 202 16.08 -1.59 28.00
CA LEU A 202 14.71 -1.70 28.51
C LEU A 202 14.66 -1.55 30.04
N ARG A 203 15.59 -2.18 30.77
CA ARG A 203 15.72 -2.01 32.23
C ARG A 203 16.05 -0.57 32.61
N GLU A 204 17.01 0.04 31.92
CA GLU A 204 17.34 1.45 32.12
C GLU A 204 16.11 2.34 31.89
N ARG A 205 15.37 2.12 30.79
CA ARG A 205 14.11 2.83 30.50
C ARG A 205 13.08 2.67 31.62
N GLU A 206 12.90 1.47 32.15
CA GLU A 206 11.97 1.22 33.26
C GLU A 206 12.35 2.04 34.49
N THR A 207 13.63 2.06 34.86
CA THR A 207 14.09 2.88 35.99
C THR A 207 13.84 4.38 35.76
N LEU A 208 14.11 4.89 34.56
CA LEU A 208 13.82 6.29 34.18
C LEU A 208 12.32 6.58 34.24
N THR A 209 11.49 5.65 33.76
CA THR A 209 10.03 5.76 33.79
C THR A 209 9.52 5.84 35.22
N HIS A 210 10.02 4.99 36.12
CA HIS A 210 9.67 5.03 37.54
C HIS A 210 10.14 6.33 38.22
N GLN A 211 11.37 6.77 37.96
CA GLN A 211 11.91 8.02 38.49
C GLN A 211 11.08 9.23 38.06
N TRP A 212 10.75 9.28 36.77
CA TRP A 212 9.92 10.32 36.18
C TRP A 212 8.51 10.35 36.76
N ARG A 213 7.82 9.20 36.84
CA ARG A 213 6.49 9.10 37.45
C ARG A 213 6.49 9.62 38.89
N ARG A 214 7.52 9.25 39.68
CA ARG A 214 7.70 9.75 41.05
C ARG A 214 7.92 11.25 41.12
N LEU A 215 8.73 11.81 40.22
CA LEU A 215 8.94 13.26 40.14
C LEU A 215 7.66 13.98 39.73
N LYS A 216 6.96 13.51 38.71
CA LYS A 216 5.68 14.06 38.25
C LYS A 216 4.64 14.09 39.38
N ALA A 217 4.51 13.00 40.15
CA ALA A 217 3.64 12.95 41.32
C ALA A 217 4.02 13.99 42.40
N LYS A 218 5.31 14.18 42.66
CA LYS A 218 5.82 15.21 43.60
C LYS A 218 5.65 16.65 43.09
N THR A 219 5.68 16.85 41.77
CA THR A 219 5.55 18.18 41.15
C THR A 219 4.09 18.58 40.89
N GLY A 220 3.18 17.60 40.75
CA GLY A 220 1.75 17.81 40.49
C GLY A 220 0.99 18.60 41.57
N GLY A 221 1.59 18.84 42.74
CA GLY A 221 1.03 19.69 43.80
C GLY A 221 1.71 21.06 43.99
N ARG A 222 2.82 21.36 43.31
CA ARG A 222 3.57 22.62 43.49
C ARG A 222 3.74 23.33 42.14
N LYS A 223 2.84 24.26 41.81
CA LYS A 223 3.08 25.26 40.75
C LYS A 223 4.30 26.11 41.14
N ARG A 224 5.46 25.81 40.57
CA ARG A 224 6.69 26.55 40.85
C ARG A 224 7.39 26.89 39.52
N GLY A 225 7.18 28.13 39.08
CA GLY A 225 7.99 28.86 38.09
C GLY A 225 7.92 28.38 36.63
N LYS A 226 8.32 29.28 35.71
CA LYS A 226 8.46 29.06 34.24
C LYS A 226 9.61 28.12 33.85
N ALA A 227 10.21 27.40 34.79
CA ALA A 227 11.31 26.48 34.50
C ALA A 227 10.75 25.16 34.00
N GLU A 228 11.35 24.60 32.94
CA GLU A 228 10.96 23.27 32.47
C GLU A 228 11.06 22.25 33.62
N PRO A 229 10.00 21.47 33.86
CA PRO A 229 10.03 20.49 34.92
C PRO A 229 11.14 19.46 34.69
N ALA A 230 11.92 19.15 35.72
CA ALA A 230 12.99 18.15 35.64
C ALA A 230 12.51 16.78 35.12
N TRP A 231 11.22 16.49 35.28
CA TRP A 231 10.60 15.30 34.74
C TRP A 231 10.62 15.27 33.20
N LYS A 232 10.41 16.38 32.49
CA LYS A 232 10.44 16.40 31.01
C LYS A 232 11.77 15.90 30.43
N LYS A 233 12.89 16.22 31.09
CA LYS A 233 14.22 15.74 30.67
C LYS A 233 14.37 14.22 30.81
N ILE A 234 13.82 13.64 31.88
CA ILE A 234 13.88 12.19 32.12
C ILE A 234 12.92 11.44 31.16
N GLU A 235 11.78 12.03 30.84
CA GLU A 235 10.85 11.52 29.83
C GLU A 235 11.52 11.46 28.45
N ALA A 236 12.15 12.56 28.02
CA ALA A 236 12.91 12.61 26.77
C ALA A 236 14.05 11.57 26.75
N GLN A 237 14.72 11.34 27.89
CA GLN A 237 15.72 10.27 28.01
C GLN A 237 15.12 8.88 27.85
N ALA A 238 13.93 8.62 28.42
CA ALA A 238 13.23 7.35 28.27
C ALA A 238 12.76 7.11 26.83
N GLU A 239 12.27 8.16 26.16
CA GLU A 239 11.90 8.11 24.73
C GLU A 239 13.11 7.88 23.83
N ALA A 240 14.23 8.58 24.07
CA ALA A 240 15.47 8.36 23.34
C ALA A 240 15.98 6.92 23.48
N LYS A 241 15.80 6.30 24.65
CA LYS A 241 16.14 4.89 24.88
C LYS A 241 15.18 3.96 24.13
N LYS A 242 13.87 4.27 24.08
CA LYS A 242 12.89 3.53 23.24
C LYS A 242 13.29 3.58 21.77
N GLY A 243 13.65 4.75 21.25
CA GLY A 243 14.12 4.90 19.86
C GLY A 243 15.37 4.06 19.57
N LYS A 244 16.34 4.02 20.51
CA LYS A 244 17.54 3.18 20.38
C LYS A 244 17.22 1.68 20.38
N VAL A 245 16.26 1.24 21.20
CA VAL A 245 15.81 -0.16 21.20
C VAL A 245 15.21 -0.49 19.83
N LEU A 246 14.32 0.36 19.31
CA LEU A 246 13.70 0.15 18.01
C LEU A 246 14.73 0.12 16.87
N SER A 247 15.75 0.98 16.89
CA SER A 247 16.80 0.96 15.85
C SER A 247 17.62 -0.33 15.89
N ILE A 248 17.91 -0.87 17.09
CA ILE A 248 18.63 -2.15 17.21
C ILE A 248 17.75 -3.29 16.69
N LEU A 249 16.48 -3.33 17.09
CA LEU A 249 15.56 -4.39 16.67
C LEU A 249 15.31 -4.38 15.15
N ARG A 250 15.19 -3.20 14.53
CA ARG A 250 15.13 -3.09 13.07
C ARG A 250 16.41 -3.57 12.39
N GLY A 251 17.57 -3.33 13.00
CA GLY A 251 18.86 -3.78 12.46
C GLY A 251 19.11 -5.29 12.55
N LEU A 252 18.28 -6.05 13.27
CA LEU A 252 18.44 -7.51 13.40
C LEU A 252 17.86 -8.30 12.22
N ASN A 253 17.16 -7.65 11.28
CA ASN A 253 16.52 -8.27 10.11
C ASN A 253 15.79 -9.58 10.46
N LEU A 254 14.81 -9.47 11.36
CA LEU A 254 14.05 -10.63 11.83
C LEU A 254 13.25 -11.26 10.68
N GLN A 255 13.12 -12.58 10.71
CA GLN A 255 12.37 -13.30 9.69
C GLN A 255 10.90 -12.89 9.66
N GLN A 256 10.34 -12.71 8.46
CA GLN A 256 8.96 -12.24 8.27
C GLN A 256 7.93 -13.19 8.91
N SER A 257 8.13 -14.50 8.86
CA SER A 257 7.21 -15.48 9.46
C SER A 257 7.09 -15.32 10.98
N LEU A 258 8.19 -14.93 11.64
CA LEU A 258 8.19 -14.64 13.07
C LEU A 258 7.38 -13.37 13.37
N LEU A 259 7.56 -12.34 12.55
CA LEU A 259 6.81 -11.08 12.65
C LEU A 259 5.32 -11.30 12.38
N ASP A 260 4.96 -12.13 11.40
CA ASP A 260 3.57 -12.47 11.09
C ASP A 260 2.92 -13.23 12.26
N LEU A 261 3.65 -14.15 12.91
CA LEU A 261 3.19 -14.86 14.10
C LEU A 261 2.93 -13.87 15.26
N TRP A 262 3.87 -12.96 15.53
CA TRP A 262 3.70 -11.95 16.59
C TRP A 262 2.58 -10.96 16.26
N GLY A 263 2.40 -10.62 14.98
CA GLY A 263 1.29 -9.82 14.49
C GLY A 263 -0.06 -10.51 14.69
N ALA A 264 -0.14 -11.84 14.49
CA ALA A 264 -1.33 -12.62 14.78
C ALA A 264 -1.65 -12.66 16.29
N ASP A 265 -0.65 -12.85 17.14
CA ASP A 265 -0.82 -12.79 18.59
C ASP A 265 -1.27 -11.40 19.06
N LEU A 266 -0.71 -10.33 18.48
CA LEU A 266 -1.15 -8.96 18.76
C LEU A 266 -2.62 -8.74 18.36
N LYS A 267 -3.05 -9.25 17.20
CA LYS A 267 -4.45 -9.18 16.76
C LYS A 267 -5.38 -9.88 17.74
N LYS A 268 -5.02 -11.06 18.25
CA LYS A 268 -5.80 -11.76 19.29
C LYS A 268 -5.94 -10.91 20.55
N LEU A 269 -4.86 -10.28 21.02
CA LEU A 269 -4.92 -9.40 22.19
C LEU A 269 -5.84 -8.19 21.95
N VAL A 270 -5.77 -7.58 20.77
CA VAL A 270 -6.67 -6.47 20.40
C VAL A 270 -8.12 -6.92 20.34
N GLU A 271 -8.41 -8.10 19.78
CA GLU A 271 -9.75 -8.67 19.79
C GLU A 271 -10.29 -8.92 21.20
N LYS A 272 -9.43 -9.40 22.12
CA LYS A 272 -9.76 -9.56 23.54
C LYS A 272 -10.11 -8.20 24.17
N ILE A 273 -9.32 -7.15 23.91
CA ILE A 273 -9.59 -5.79 24.40
C ILE A 273 -10.91 -5.27 23.84
N HIS A 274 -11.14 -5.34 22.54
CA HIS A 274 -12.40 -4.89 21.93
C HIS A 274 -13.62 -5.66 22.47
N ARG A 275 -13.47 -6.96 22.77
CA ARG A 275 -14.52 -7.75 23.41
C ARG A 275 -14.83 -7.21 24.82
N ALA A 276 -13.80 -6.99 25.63
CA ALA A 276 -13.94 -6.41 26.96
C ALA A 276 -14.56 -5.02 26.92
N GLU A 277 -14.15 -4.16 25.99
CA GLU A 277 -14.72 -2.82 25.80
C GLU A 277 -16.20 -2.86 25.42
N ARG A 278 -16.61 -3.79 24.53
CA ARG A 278 -18.03 -4.00 24.20
C ARG A 278 -18.83 -4.43 25.42
N GLU A 279 -18.31 -5.35 26.22
CA GLU A 279 -18.99 -5.82 27.43
C GLU A 279 -19.12 -4.69 28.47
N ILE A 280 -18.08 -3.88 28.65
CA ILE A 280 -18.10 -2.69 29.52
C ILE A 280 -19.08 -1.63 29.00
N ALA A 281 -19.11 -1.37 27.70
CA ALA A 281 -20.01 -0.40 27.08
C ALA A 281 -21.50 -0.78 27.28
N LEU A 282 -21.81 -2.07 27.15
CA LEU A 282 -23.16 -2.59 27.44
C LEU A 282 -23.60 -2.33 28.89
N TRP A 283 -22.64 -2.27 29.82
CA TRP A 283 -22.91 -2.01 31.23
C TRP A 283 -23.00 -0.52 31.55
N SER A 284 -22.30 0.34 30.81
CA SER A 284 -22.38 1.80 30.97
C SER A 284 -23.70 2.39 30.45
N ASP A 285 -24.31 1.79 29.43
CA ASP A 285 -25.54 2.29 28.79
C ASP A 285 -26.85 1.95 29.57
N GLY A 286 -26.73 1.62 30.86
CA GLY A 286 -27.86 1.63 31.79
C GLY A 286 -28.38 0.26 32.25
N ARG A 287 -27.84 -0.86 31.74
CA ARG A 287 -28.03 -2.18 32.36
C ARG A 287 -26.89 -2.45 33.32
N ARG A 288 -27.11 -2.16 34.61
CA ARG A 288 -26.17 -2.63 35.64
C ARG A 288 -26.07 -4.15 35.56
N PRO A 289 -24.89 -4.73 35.35
CA PRO A 289 -24.73 -6.18 35.30
C PRO A 289 -25.05 -6.80 36.66
N ALA A 290 -25.51 -8.04 36.65
CA ALA A 290 -25.60 -8.82 37.88
C ALA A 290 -24.18 -9.01 38.47
N PRO A 291 -24.00 -9.02 39.79
CA PRO A 291 -22.69 -9.23 40.42
C PRO A 291 -21.98 -10.49 39.91
N THR A 292 -22.74 -11.54 39.62
CA THR A 292 -22.25 -12.80 39.04
C THR A 292 -21.70 -12.65 37.63
N ALA A 293 -22.22 -11.73 36.83
CA ALA A 293 -21.72 -11.46 35.48
C ALA A 293 -20.40 -10.68 35.52
N VAL A 294 -20.24 -9.78 36.50
CA VAL A 294 -18.98 -9.07 36.74
C VAL A 294 -17.91 -10.05 37.24
N ASP A 295 -18.24 -10.92 38.19
CA ASP A 295 -17.30 -11.94 38.67
C ASP A 295 -16.92 -12.94 37.58
N ALA A 296 -17.86 -13.37 36.73
CA ALA A 296 -17.58 -14.23 35.58
C ALA A 296 -16.69 -13.54 34.53
N PHE A 297 -16.90 -12.25 34.27
CA PHE A 297 -16.03 -11.46 33.39
C PHE A 297 -14.62 -11.29 33.96
N LEU A 298 -14.51 -10.96 35.24
CA LEU A 298 -13.21 -10.83 35.91
C LEU A 298 -12.47 -12.17 35.99
N SER A 299 -13.19 -13.28 36.19
CA SER A 299 -12.61 -14.63 36.09
C SER A 299 -12.20 -14.97 34.67
N SER A 300 -13.02 -14.62 33.65
CA SER A 300 -12.67 -14.79 32.25
C SER A 300 -11.44 -13.99 31.84
N LEU A 301 -11.20 -12.83 32.44
CA LEU A 301 -9.98 -12.04 32.25
C LEU A 301 -8.77 -12.65 32.98
N ALA A 302 -8.99 -13.35 34.10
CA ALA A 302 -7.92 -13.88 34.95
C ALA A 302 -7.53 -15.34 34.65
N ASP A 303 -8.44 -16.15 34.11
CA ASP A 303 -8.16 -17.54 33.71
C ASP A 303 -7.47 -17.62 32.34
N ASP A 304 -7.66 -16.63 31.47
CA ASP A 304 -7.04 -16.56 30.14
C ASP A 304 -5.53 -16.22 30.17
N ASP A 305 -5.03 -15.65 31.28
CA ASP A 305 -3.59 -15.45 31.51
C ASP A 305 -2.84 -16.76 31.81
N ARG A 306 -3.57 -17.87 32.08
CA ARG A 306 -2.97 -19.18 32.36
C ARG A 306 -2.79 -20.06 31.11
N ASP A 307 -3.56 -19.82 30.06
CA ASP A 307 -3.62 -20.71 28.88
C ASP A 307 -2.48 -20.44 27.86
N ASP A 308 -1.81 -19.28 27.96
CA ASP A 308 -0.62 -18.95 27.16
C ASP A 308 0.69 -19.49 27.78
N GLY A 309 0.64 -20.04 29.01
CA GLY A 309 1.80 -20.63 29.70
C GLY A 309 2.03 -22.13 29.45
N ASP A 310 1.04 -22.84 28.89
CA ASP A 310 1.05 -24.30 28.76
C ASP A 310 1.17 -24.80 27.30
N ARG A 311 1.55 -23.92 26.36
CA ARG A 311 1.80 -24.30 24.95
C ARG A 311 3.27 -24.57 24.59
N ASP A 312 4.10 -24.84 25.59
CA ASP A 312 5.45 -25.37 25.39
C ASP A 312 5.55 -26.79 25.94
N LEU A 313 5.13 -27.77 25.13
CA LEU A 313 5.60 -29.16 25.16
C LEU A 313 5.83 -29.66 23.74
#